data_AF-A0A935H3L2-F1
#
_entry.id   AF-A0A935H3L2-F1
#
_cell.length_a   1.000
_cell.length_b   1.000
_cell.length_c   1.000
_cell.angle_alpha   90.00
_cell.angle_beta   90.00
_cell.angle_gamma   90.00
#
_symmetry.space_group_name_H-M   'P 1'
#
loop_
_entity.id
_entity.type
_entity.pdbx_description
1 polymer ?
#
loop_
_entity_poly.entity_id
_entity_poly.type
_entity_poly.pdbx_seq_one_letter_code
_entity_poly.pdbx_strand_id
1 'polypeptide(L)'
;MRVAQITTRIVRVIEVPRSQLADFLKMPEAQQVGVYFLMGELSEAGLPRAYIGQSGNVGTRLVQHNQGKDFWNRAMVVISLTNSMTQTHALFLEWFAIAEATMAGRYSLENGNTGARPHTPAPLEADCHEIHETAATLLATLGQPIFEPLTNAPTAKGEKELFYCKGSGADGVGEYTSEGFVVHKGLKGRAEDSRVHPGHIQRAAAQPVGARRHPCRARWPASLHPRPPVLQPQHGRHGGDR
;
A
#
# COMPACT_ATOMS: atom_id res chain seq x y z
N MET A 1 1.44 23.00 6.96
CA MET A 1 2.35 22.84 5.82
C MET A 1 3.61 22.21 6.36
N ARG A 2 4.10 21.13 5.75
CA ARG A 2 5.34 20.46 6.13
C ARG A 2 6.31 20.54 4.96
N VAL A 3 7.61 20.62 5.24
CA VAL A 3 8.67 20.63 4.21
C VAL A 3 9.65 19.53 4.56
N ALA A 4 10.00 18.71 3.57
CA ALA A 4 11.00 17.66 3.69
C ALA A 4 12.03 17.80 2.56
N GLN A 5 13.31 17.65 2.90
CA GLN A 5 14.43 17.64 1.96
C GLN A 5 15.58 16.83 2.54
N ILE A 6 16.44 16.30 1.68
CA ILE A 6 17.70 15.68 2.08
C ILE A 6 18.81 16.69 1.79
N THR A 7 19.61 17.06 2.80
CA THR A 7 20.62 18.14 2.68
C THR A 7 21.63 17.92 1.55
N THR A 8 21.92 16.67 1.20
CA THR A 8 22.86 16.29 0.14
C THR A 8 22.22 16.18 -1.25
N ARG A 9 20.90 16.31 -1.37
CA ARG A 9 20.16 16.18 -2.64
C ARG A 9 19.51 17.51 -3.00
N ILE A 10 19.15 17.67 -4.27
CA ILE A 10 18.54 18.90 -4.79
C ILE A 10 17.02 18.93 -4.69
N VAL A 11 16.38 17.87 -4.18
CA VAL A 11 14.91 17.75 -4.19
C VAL A 11 14.33 18.20 -2.86
N ARG A 12 13.24 18.98 -2.94
CA ARG A 12 12.40 19.36 -1.81
C ARG A 12 10.96 18.92 -2.08
N VAL A 13 10.31 18.38 -1.06
CA VAL A 13 8.89 18.07 -1.05
C VAL A 13 8.18 18.97 -0.03
N ILE A 14 7.13 19.65 -0.47
CA ILE A 14 6.29 20.51 0.37
C ILE A 14 4.90 19.89 0.43
N GLU A 15 4.46 19.49 1.62
CA GLU A 15 3.06 19.14 1.85
C GLU A 15 2.25 20.41 2.12
N VAL A 16 1.33 20.70 1.22
CA VAL A 16 0.41 21.83 1.25
C VAL A 16 -1.01 21.32 1.55
N PRO A 17 -1.52 21.47 2.79
CA PRO A 17 -2.94 21.28 3.06
C PRO A 17 -3.77 22.21 2.18
N ARG A 18 -4.92 21.75 1.66
CA ARG A 18 -5.79 22.56 0.79
C ARG A 18 -6.22 23.87 1.43
N SER A 19 -6.45 23.87 2.75
CA SER A 19 -6.77 25.07 3.54
C SER A 19 -5.63 26.10 3.60
N GLN A 20 -4.38 25.69 3.36
CA GLN A 20 -3.20 26.55 3.40
C GLN A 20 -2.66 26.88 1.99
N LEU A 21 -3.44 26.60 0.94
CA LEU A 21 -3.05 26.90 -0.44
C LEU A 21 -2.71 28.39 -0.62
N ALA A 22 -3.49 29.28 -0.02
CA ALA A 22 -3.26 30.72 -0.10
C ALA A 22 -1.89 31.16 0.46
N ASP A 23 -1.37 30.46 1.47
CA ASP A 23 -0.06 30.73 2.05
C ASP A 23 1.06 30.15 1.18
N PHE A 24 0.87 28.96 0.63
CA PHE A 24 1.80 28.38 -0.34
C PHE A 24 1.99 29.28 -1.56
N LEU A 25 0.93 29.90 -2.08
CA LEU A 25 1.01 30.80 -3.25
C LEU A 25 1.89 32.03 -3.04
N LYS A 26 2.13 32.43 -1.78
CA LYS A 26 3.03 33.54 -1.43
C LYS A 26 4.50 33.14 -1.47
N MET A 27 4.80 31.84 -1.51
CA MET A 27 6.16 31.31 -1.52
C MET A 27 6.75 31.33 -2.93
N PRO A 28 8.06 31.61 -3.10
CA PRO A 28 8.69 31.55 -4.42
C PRO A 28 8.65 30.14 -5.04
N GLU A 29 8.60 29.10 -4.21
CA GLU A 29 8.44 27.70 -4.61
C GLU A 29 7.17 27.45 -5.43
N ALA A 30 6.10 28.22 -5.19
CA ALA A 30 4.86 28.08 -5.95
C ALA A 30 5.01 28.47 -7.43
N GLN A 31 6.01 29.28 -7.77
CA GLN A 31 6.25 29.74 -9.13
C GLN A 31 7.21 28.83 -9.91
N GLN A 32 7.73 27.77 -9.28
CA GLN A 32 8.71 26.88 -9.90
C GLN A 32 8.08 25.79 -10.77
N VAL A 33 8.92 25.24 -11.64
CA VAL A 33 8.66 24.01 -12.37
C VAL A 33 8.71 22.84 -11.38
N GLY A 34 7.72 21.96 -11.42
CA GLY A 34 7.68 20.80 -10.52
C GLY A 34 6.60 19.79 -10.86
N VAL A 35 6.62 18.71 -10.08
CA VAL A 35 5.61 17.65 -10.08
C VAL A 35 4.83 17.73 -8.77
N TYR A 36 3.53 17.51 -8.80
CA TYR A 36 2.69 17.54 -7.61
C TYR A 36 1.76 16.32 -7.57
N PHE A 37 1.42 15.94 -6.34
CA PHE A 37 0.57 14.80 -6.02
C PHE A 37 -0.61 15.30 -5.19
N LEU A 38 -1.81 15.29 -5.73
CA LEU A 38 -3.01 15.60 -4.97
C LEU A 38 -3.48 14.33 -4.27
N MET A 39 -3.51 14.34 -2.94
CA MET A 39 -3.95 13.19 -2.15
C MET A 39 -5.36 13.48 -1.64
N GLY A 40 -6.22 12.48 -1.77
CA GLY A 40 -7.61 12.53 -1.34
C GLY A 40 -7.97 11.40 -0.39
N GLU A 41 -9.25 11.33 -0.07
CA GLU A 41 -9.82 10.25 0.72
C GLU A 41 -9.98 8.95 -0.09
N LEU A 42 -10.42 7.90 0.58
CA LEU A 42 -10.65 6.58 -0.02
C LEU A 42 -11.62 6.66 -1.19
N SER A 43 -11.34 5.89 -2.23
CA SER A 43 -12.27 5.62 -3.33
C SER A 43 -13.28 4.54 -2.93
N GLU A 44 -14.26 4.28 -3.80
CA GLU A 44 -15.19 3.14 -3.68
C GLU A 44 -14.48 1.78 -3.56
N ALA A 45 -13.25 1.68 -4.06
CA ALA A 45 -12.42 0.48 -3.95
C ALA A 45 -11.69 0.36 -2.60
N GLY A 46 -11.87 1.32 -1.68
CA GLY A 46 -11.20 1.35 -0.39
C GLY A 46 -9.73 1.75 -0.45
N LEU A 47 -9.25 2.28 -1.58
CA LEU A 47 -7.87 2.76 -1.76
C LEU A 47 -7.84 4.30 -1.71
N PRO A 48 -6.84 4.93 -1.08
CA PRO A 48 -6.71 6.38 -1.12
C PRO A 48 -6.61 6.89 -2.55
N ARG A 49 -7.29 8.00 -2.87
CA ARG A 49 -7.21 8.63 -4.19
C ARG A 49 -5.96 9.48 -4.34
N ALA A 50 -5.35 9.43 -5.52
CA ALA A 50 -4.24 10.29 -5.87
C ALA A 50 -4.36 10.83 -7.30
N TYR A 51 -3.86 12.04 -7.54
CA TYR A 51 -3.65 12.58 -8.88
C TYR A 51 -2.23 13.11 -8.99
N ILE A 52 -1.52 12.69 -10.01
CA ILE A 52 -0.15 13.10 -10.30
C ILE A 52 -0.20 14.11 -11.44
N GLY A 53 0.46 15.24 -11.29
CA GLY A 53 0.53 16.22 -12.36
C GLY A 53 1.84 16.98 -12.35
N GLN A 54 2.17 17.61 -13.47
CA GLN A 54 3.27 18.57 -13.55
C GLN A 54 2.81 19.98 -13.88
N SER A 55 3.66 20.96 -13.62
CA SER A 55 3.50 22.31 -14.14
C SER A 55 4.82 23.06 -14.18
N GLY A 56 4.96 24.00 -15.11
CA GLY A 56 5.97 25.05 -15.05
C GLY A 56 5.71 26.10 -13.96
N ASN A 57 4.50 26.12 -13.40
CA ASN A 57 4.09 26.97 -12.28
C ASN A 57 3.10 26.21 -11.40
N VAL A 58 3.64 25.50 -10.41
CA VAL A 58 2.85 24.59 -9.57
C VAL A 58 1.71 25.30 -8.84
N GLY A 59 1.90 26.53 -8.37
CA GLY A 59 0.90 27.32 -7.67
C GLY A 59 -0.33 27.62 -8.52
N THR A 60 -0.11 28.13 -9.75
CA THR A 60 -1.20 28.40 -10.70
C THR A 60 -1.99 27.13 -11.00
N ARG A 61 -1.30 25.99 -11.14
CA ARG A 61 -1.95 24.71 -11.42
C ARG A 61 -2.75 24.19 -10.23
N LEU A 62 -2.25 24.35 -9.00
CA LEU A 62 -3.00 24.00 -7.79
C LEU A 62 -4.26 24.86 -7.60
N VAL A 63 -4.22 26.15 -7.96
CA VAL A 63 -5.42 27.00 -7.94
C VAL A 63 -6.49 26.49 -8.90
N GLN A 64 -6.10 26.10 -10.12
CA GLN A 64 -7.03 25.52 -11.09
C GLN A 64 -7.68 24.23 -10.55
N HIS A 65 -6.88 23.34 -9.94
CA HIS A 65 -7.43 22.14 -9.31
C HIS A 65 -8.29 22.43 -8.09
N ASN A 66 -7.99 23.47 -7.32
CA ASN A 66 -8.80 23.88 -6.18
C ASN A 66 -10.22 24.31 -6.58
N GLN A 67 -10.38 24.84 -7.80
CA GLN A 67 -11.67 25.24 -8.37
C GLN A 67 -12.41 24.09 -9.07
N GLY A 68 -11.68 23.11 -9.62
CA GLY A 68 -12.25 22.09 -10.50
C GLY A 68 -12.24 20.64 -9.97
N LYS A 69 -11.59 20.36 -8.84
CA LYS A 69 -11.48 19.01 -8.26
C LYS A 69 -11.68 19.04 -6.76
N ASP A 70 -12.70 18.33 -6.28
CA ASP A 70 -13.05 18.35 -4.86
C ASP A 70 -12.46 17.21 -4.04
N PHE A 71 -11.96 16.15 -4.68
CA PHE A 71 -11.57 14.92 -3.99
C PHE A 71 -10.34 15.05 -3.07
N TRP A 72 -9.51 16.07 -3.27
CA TRP A 72 -8.20 16.18 -2.63
C TRP A 72 -8.24 17.12 -1.42
N ASN A 73 -7.44 16.78 -0.41
CA ASN A 73 -7.32 17.53 0.84
C ASN A 73 -5.90 18.04 1.11
N ARG A 74 -4.88 17.46 0.46
CA ARG A 74 -3.48 17.86 0.56
C ARG A 74 -2.78 17.67 -0.78
N ALA A 75 -1.80 18.52 -1.06
CA ALA A 75 -0.91 18.38 -2.20
C ALA A 75 0.52 18.13 -1.70
N MET A 76 1.23 17.16 -2.29
CA MET A 76 2.68 17.02 -2.14
C MET A 76 3.33 17.65 -3.37
N VAL A 77 4.12 18.69 -3.19
CA VAL A 77 4.77 19.43 -4.29
C VAL A 77 6.26 19.11 -4.28
N VAL A 78 6.76 18.56 -5.39
CA VAL A 78 8.16 18.19 -5.61
C VAL A 78 8.80 19.22 -6.54
N ILE A 79 9.86 19.86 -6.05
CA ILE A 79 10.59 20.92 -6.74
C ILE A 79 12.11 20.78 -6.50
N SER A 80 12.90 21.49 -7.30
CA SER A 80 14.35 21.56 -7.13
C SER A 80 14.77 22.76 -6.29
N LEU A 81 15.60 22.52 -5.28
CA LEU A 81 16.25 23.53 -4.45
C LEU A 81 17.11 24.52 -5.26
N THR A 82 17.69 24.04 -6.37
CA THR A 82 18.55 24.84 -7.25
C THR A 82 17.82 25.39 -8.46
N ASN A 83 16.49 25.21 -8.53
CA ASN A 83 15.65 25.60 -9.67
C ASN A 83 16.17 25.04 -11.02
N SER A 84 16.75 23.83 -10.97
CA SER A 84 17.34 23.16 -12.14
C SER A 84 16.34 22.40 -13.00
N MET A 85 15.11 22.18 -12.51
CA MET A 85 14.09 21.42 -13.23
C MET A 85 13.52 22.23 -14.40
N THR A 86 13.57 21.64 -15.58
CA THR A 86 12.96 22.18 -16.79
C THR A 86 11.61 21.51 -17.08
N GLN A 87 10.85 22.06 -18.03
CA GLN A 87 9.58 21.49 -18.46
C GLN A 87 9.72 20.03 -18.94
N THR A 88 10.86 19.69 -19.57
CA THR A 88 11.17 18.32 -20.00
C THR A 88 11.33 17.37 -18.82
N HIS A 89 12.00 17.80 -17.74
CA HIS A 89 12.12 17.00 -16.51
C HIS A 89 10.73 16.73 -15.92
N ALA A 90 9.89 17.78 -15.82
CA ALA A 90 8.57 17.67 -15.23
C ALA A 90 7.65 16.73 -16.02
N LEU A 91 7.71 16.77 -17.36
CA LEU A 91 6.98 15.84 -18.23
C LEU A 91 7.44 14.39 -18.07
N PHE A 92 8.76 14.16 -18.03
CA PHE A 92 9.31 12.82 -17.84
C PHE A 92 8.93 12.25 -16.47
N LEU A 93 9.11 13.03 -15.41
CA LEU A 93 8.79 12.64 -14.04
C LEU A 93 7.30 12.37 -13.85
N GLU A 94 6.41 13.16 -14.45
CA GLU A 94 4.96 12.89 -14.41
C GLU A 94 4.65 11.54 -15.07
N TRP A 95 5.15 11.30 -16.29
CA TRP A 95 4.97 10.04 -17.00
C TRP A 95 5.49 8.85 -16.17
N PHE A 96 6.70 8.98 -15.65
CA PHE A 96 7.36 7.92 -14.88
C PHE A 96 6.65 7.66 -13.54
N ALA A 97 6.30 8.71 -12.80
CA ALA A 97 5.58 8.59 -11.54
C ALA A 97 4.18 7.96 -11.70
N ILE A 98 3.46 8.28 -12.77
CA ILE A 98 2.17 7.63 -13.08
C ILE A 98 2.38 6.13 -13.34
N ALA A 99 3.40 5.77 -14.12
CA ALA A 99 3.71 4.37 -14.40
C ALA A 99 4.05 3.60 -13.10
N GLU A 100 4.94 4.14 -12.28
CA GLU A 100 5.36 3.53 -11.01
C GLU A 100 4.19 3.41 -10.02
N ALA A 101 3.39 4.47 -9.83
CA ALA A 101 2.25 4.44 -8.93
C ALA A 101 1.17 3.45 -9.40
N THR A 102 0.98 3.32 -10.72
CA THR A 102 0.08 2.31 -11.30
C THR A 102 0.60 0.90 -11.03
N MET A 103 1.90 0.68 -11.16
CA MET A 103 2.53 -0.61 -10.86
C MET A 103 2.46 -0.98 -9.38
N ALA A 104 2.65 0.00 -8.49
CA ALA A 104 2.54 -0.20 -7.04
C ALA A 104 1.10 -0.56 -6.62
N GLY A 105 0.09 -0.02 -7.30
CA GLY A 105 -1.33 -0.37 -7.08
C GLY A 105 -1.86 0.03 -5.71
N ARG A 106 -1.15 0.90 -4.99
CA ARG A 106 -1.48 1.32 -3.61
C ARG A 106 -2.51 2.44 -3.54
N TYR A 107 -2.59 3.27 -4.58
CA TYR A 107 -3.50 4.40 -4.68
C TYR A 107 -4.42 4.23 -5.89
N SER A 108 -5.65 4.71 -5.77
CA SER A 108 -6.57 4.84 -6.90
C SER A 108 -6.21 6.11 -7.66
N LEU A 109 -5.53 5.99 -8.80
CA LEU A 109 -5.14 7.15 -9.60
C LEU A 109 -6.35 7.75 -10.34
N GLU A 110 -6.56 9.05 -10.17
CA GLU A 110 -7.53 9.87 -10.90
C GLU A 110 -6.96 10.41 -12.22
N ASN A 111 -5.70 10.08 -12.51
CA ASN A 111 -5.11 10.27 -13.82
C ASN A 111 -5.90 9.43 -14.84
N GLY A 112 -6.16 10.00 -16.02
CA GLY A 112 -6.76 9.27 -17.13
C GLY A 112 -5.78 8.24 -17.71
N ASN A 113 -5.63 8.22 -19.04
CA ASN A 113 -4.56 7.40 -19.62
C ASN A 113 -3.17 7.95 -19.22
N THR A 114 -2.21 7.04 -19.05
CA THR A 114 -0.79 7.39 -19.04
C THR A 114 -0.45 7.85 -20.45
N GLY A 115 -0.12 9.13 -20.62
CA GLY A 115 0.28 9.68 -21.91
C GLY A 115 1.51 8.97 -22.49
N ALA A 116 1.91 9.35 -23.71
CA ALA A 116 3.11 8.81 -24.34
C ALA A 116 4.38 9.25 -23.59
N ARG A 117 5.39 8.37 -23.53
CA ARG A 117 6.71 8.69 -22.97
C ARG A 117 7.30 9.91 -23.71
N PRO A 118 7.65 10.99 -23.00
CA PRO A 118 8.27 12.14 -23.64
C PRO A 118 9.64 11.78 -24.21
N HIS A 119 10.02 12.39 -25.33
CA HIS A 119 11.38 12.27 -25.85
C HIS A 119 12.33 12.96 -24.87
N THR A 120 13.29 12.21 -24.33
CA THR A 120 14.20 12.67 -23.29
C THR A 120 15.60 12.09 -23.54
N PRO A 121 16.66 12.92 -23.64
CA PRO A 121 18.02 12.42 -23.78
C PRO A 121 18.46 11.60 -22.56
N ALA A 122 19.33 10.60 -22.77
CA ALA A 122 19.79 9.71 -21.70
C ALA A 122 20.36 10.42 -20.45
N PRO A 123 21.14 11.52 -20.56
CA PRO A 123 21.60 12.24 -19.36
C PRO A 123 20.44 12.83 -18.54
N LEU A 124 19.45 13.42 -19.22
CA LEU A 124 18.29 14.03 -18.55
C LEU A 124 17.39 12.96 -17.93
N GLU A 125 17.28 11.80 -18.57
CA GLU A 125 16.57 10.65 -18.00
C GLU A 125 17.25 10.17 -16.71
N ALA A 126 18.58 10.07 -16.68
CA ALA A 126 19.32 9.69 -15.47
C ALA A 126 19.08 10.69 -14.32
N ASP A 127 19.10 12.00 -14.62
CA ASP A 127 18.77 13.04 -13.65
C ASP A 127 17.34 12.89 -13.11
N CYS A 128 16.37 12.58 -13.98
CA CYS A 128 14.99 12.36 -13.56
C CYS A 128 14.84 11.13 -12.66
N HIS A 129 15.58 10.04 -12.93
CA HIS A 129 15.55 8.86 -12.07
C HIS A 129 16.07 9.18 -10.66
N GLU A 130 17.17 9.93 -10.52
CA GLU A 130 17.67 10.36 -9.21
C GLU A 130 16.68 11.29 -8.48
N ILE A 131 16.05 12.22 -9.22
CA ILE A 131 15.03 13.12 -8.67
C ILE A 131 13.84 12.30 -8.16
N HIS A 132 13.38 11.32 -8.94
CA HIS A 132 12.26 10.47 -8.59
C HIS A 132 12.57 9.61 -7.36
N GLU A 133 13.73 8.97 -7.29
CA GLU A 133 14.15 8.16 -6.13
C GLU A 133 14.15 8.99 -4.84
N THR A 134 14.68 10.21 -4.92
CA THR A 134 14.69 11.13 -3.78
C THR A 134 13.27 11.56 -3.42
N ALA A 135 12.44 11.89 -4.41
CA ALA A 135 11.05 12.29 -4.20
C ALA A 135 10.23 11.15 -3.58
N ALA A 136 10.39 9.91 -4.05
CA ALA A 136 9.75 8.71 -3.51
C ALA A 136 10.06 8.54 -2.02
N THR A 137 11.33 8.64 -1.65
CA THR A 137 11.78 8.56 -0.24
C THR A 137 11.16 9.65 0.62
N LEU A 138 11.14 10.89 0.13
CA LEU A 138 10.59 12.03 0.86
C LEU A 138 9.05 11.94 1.00
N LEU A 139 8.35 11.48 -0.03
CA LEU A 139 6.90 11.23 0.00
C LEU A 139 6.55 10.14 1.02
N ALA A 140 7.27 9.01 1.02
CA ALA A 140 7.11 7.95 2.00
C ALA A 140 7.34 8.46 3.43
N THR A 141 8.40 9.26 3.64
CA THR A 141 8.70 9.88 4.94
C THR A 141 7.59 10.82 5.42
N LEU A 142 6.91 11.51 4.50
CA LEU A 142 5.76 12.36 4.81
C LEU A 142 4.46 11.58 5.01
N GLY A 143 4.51 10.25 4.90
CA GLY A 143 3.41 9.32 5.11
C GLY A 143 2.62 9.00 3.84
N GLN A 144 3.18 9.23 2.66
CA GLN A 144 2.55 8.94 1.36
C GLN A 144 3.46 8.07 0.47
N PRO A 145 3.66 6.78 0.81
CA PRO A 145 4.49 5.85 0.04
C PRO A 145 3.81 5.40 -1.27
N ILE A 146 3.55 6.33 -2.19
CA ILE A 146 2.76 6.13 -3.41
C ILE A 146 3.37 5.13 -4.40
N PHE A 147 4.69 4.97 -4.39
CA PHE A 147 5.42 4.09 -5.29
C PHE A 147 5.77 2.73 -4.66
N GLU A 148 5.44 2.52 -3.40
CA GLU A 148 5.70 1.26 -2.72
C GLU A 148 4.49 0.33 -2.87
N PRO A 149 4.66 -0.90 -3.38
CA PRO A 149 3.57 -1.86 -3.45
C PRO A 149 2.98 -2.17 -2.07
N LEU A 150 1.66 -2.36 -2.00
CA LEU A 150 1.01 -2.77 -0.75
C LEU A 150 1.37 -4.21 -0.36
N THR A 151 1.73 -5.04 -1.34
CA THR A 151 2.10 -6.46 -1.17
C THR A 151 3.61 -6.64 -1.29
N ASN A 152 4.18 -7.61 -0.59
CA ASN A 152 5.61 -7.90 -0.70
C ASN A 152 5.98 -8.23 -2.16
N ALA A 153 7.09 -7.65 -2.63
CA ALA A 153 7.71 -8.09 -3.87
C ALA A 153 8.00 -9.60 -3.76
N PRO A 154 7.79 -10.39 -4.85
CA PRO A 154 8.18 -11.78 -4.82
C PRO A 154 9.68 -11.86 -4.51
N THR A 155 10.03 -12.51 -3.40
CA THR A 155 11.43 -12.78 -3.07
C THR A 155 12.08 -13.56 -4.20
N ALA A 156 13.41 -13.51 -4.33
CA ALA A 156 14.15 -14.26 -5.36
C ALA A 156 13.95 -15.80 -5.32
N LYS A 157 13.25 -16.31 -4.29
CA LYS A 157 12.80 -17.70 -4.17
C LYS A 157 11.33 -17.92 -4.56
N GLY A 158 10.58 -16.88 -4.95
CA GLY A 158 9.18 -16.99 -5.40
C GLY A 158 8.17 -17.36 -4.30
N GLU A 159 8.60 -17.48 -3.05
CA GLU A 159 7.72 -17.86 -1.95
C GLU A 159 7.07 -16.61 -1.34
N LYS A 160 5.83 -16.34 -1.76
CA LYS A 160 4.93 -15.48 -0.99
C LYS A 160 4.39 -16.30 0.19
N GLU A 161 4.70 -15.89 1.42
CA GLU A 161 4.14 -16.50 2.62
C GLU A 161 2.67 -16.06 2.73
N LEU A 162 1.79 -16.88 2.12
CA LEU A 162 0.35 -16.66 2.13
C LEU A 162 -0.28 -17.34 3.35
N PHE A 163 -1.21 -16.64 3.95
CA PHE A 163 -1.98 -17.08 5.10
C PHE A 163 -3.41 -17.32 4.65
N TYR A 164 -3.95 -18.47 5.03
CA TYR A 164 -5.28 -18.89 4.65
C TYR A 164 -6.16 -18.97 5.89
N CYS A 165 -7.35 -18.39 5.81
CA CYS A 165 -8.41 -18.55 6.80
C CYS A 165 -9.56 -19.31 6.16
N LYS A 166 -9.85 -20.51 6.67
CA LYS A 166 -11.02 -21.30 6.26
C LYS A 166 -11.87 -21.59 7.48
N GLY A 167 -13.10 -21.10 7.47
CA GLY A 167 -14.11 -21.32 8.50
C GLY A 167 -15.51 -21.43 7.90
N SER A 168 -16.50 -21.82 8.70
CA SER A 168 -17.89 -21.87 8.25
C SER A 168 -18.39 -20.48 7.84
N GLY A 169 -18.42 -20.19 6.55
CA GLY A 169 -18.80 -18.88 6.00
C GLY A 169 -17.66 -17.85 5.91
N ALA A 170 -16.42 -18.26 6.18
CA ALA A 170 -15.24 -17.41 6.01
C ALA A 170 -14.20 -18.10 5.12
N ASP A 171 -13.81 -17.44 4.03
CA ASP A 171 -12.74 -17.89 3.13
C ASP A 171 -11.84 -16.69 2.81
N GLY A 172 -10.60 -16.78 3.28
CA GLY A 172 -9.67 -15.67 3.41
C GLY A 172 -8.27 -16.03 2.92
N VAL A 173 -7.63 -15.15 2.15
CA VAL A 173 -6.20 -15.19 1.82
C VAL A 173 -5.58 -13.84 2.13
N GLY A 174 -4.47 -13.83 2.86
CA GLY A 174 -3.71 -12.63 3.14
C GLY A 174 -2.23 -12.89 3.24
N GLU A 175 -1.44 -11.83 3.29
CA GLU A 175 0.00 -11.88 3.53
C GLU A 175 0.41 -10.84 4.57
N TYR A 176 1.44 -11.13 5.35
CA TYR A 176 2.06 -10.14 6.21
C TYR A 176 3.06 -9.32 5.40
N THR A 177 2.87 -8.01 5.36
CA THR A 177 3.85 -7.04 4.89
C THR A 177 4.49 -6.33 6.08
N SER A 178 5.54 -5.56 5.83
CA SER A 178 6.19 -4.72 6.85
C SER A 178 5.23 -3.73 7.52
N GLU A 179 4.10 -3.42 6.88
CA GLU A 179 3.11 -2.47 7.35
C GLU A 179 1.87 -3.11 8.00
N GLY A 180 1.78 -4.45 8.01
CA GLY A 180 0.67 -5.17 8.64
C GLY A 180 0.20 -6.39 7.86
N PHE A 181 -1.06 -6.80 8.07
CA PHE A 181 -1.65 -7.93 7.37
C PHE A 181 -2.53 -7.44 6.22
N VAL A 182 -2.15 -7.77 4.98
CA VAL A 182 -2.86 -7.38 3.77
C VAL A 182 -3.77 -8.51 3.32
N VAL A 183 -5.03 -8.17 3.10
CA VAL A 183 -6.12 -9.10 2.80
C VAL A 183 -6.44 -9.01 1.31
N HIS A 184 -6.39 -10.12 0.58
CA HIS A 184 -6.57 -10.12 -0.87
C HIS A 184 -8.04 -9.87 -1.26
N LYS A 185 -8.29 -9.40 -2.49
CA LYS A 185 -9.64 -9.16 -3.00
C LYS A 185 -10.42 -10.48 -3.17
N GLY A 186 -11.69 -10.51 -2.78
CA GLY A 186 -12.62 -11.63 -3.02
C GLY A 186 -12.92 -12.52 -1.81
N LEU A 187 -12.48 -12.12 -0.62
CA LEU A 187 -12.71 -12.90 0.60
C LEU A 187 -14.12 -12.71 1.12
N LYS A 188 -14.59 -13.75 1.82
CA LYS A 188 -15.88 -13.75 2.52
C LYS A 188 -15.59 -13.84 4.00
N GLY A 189 -16.22 -12.98 4.79
CA GLY A 189 -16.15 -12.99 6.25
C GLY A 189 -17.55 -12.89 6.84
N ARG A 190 -17.73 -13.43 8.04
CA ARG A 190 -18.96 -13.25 8.82
C ARG A 190 -18.91 -11.85 9.45
N ALA A 191 -20.00 -11.09 9.37
CA ALA A 191 -20.08 -9.73 9.93
C ALA A 191 -20.17 -9.71 11.47
N GLU A 192 -20.46 -10.86 12.08
CA GLU A 192 -20.55 -11.03 13.54
C GLU A 192 -19.16 -11.31 14.13
N ASP A 193 -18.77 -10.56 15.16
CA ASP A 193 -17.52 -10.74 15.91
C ASP A 193 -17.53 -12.08 16.67
N SER A 194 -17.10 -13.14 15.99
CA SER A 194 -16.83 -14.42 16.63
C SER A 194 -15.38 -14.42 17.10
N ARG A 195 -15.17 -14.59 18.42
CA ARG A 195 -13.85 -14.76 19.05
C ARG A 195 -13.01 -15.76 18.26
N VAL A 196 -12.09 -15.27 17.43
CA VAL A 196 -11.23 -16.13 16.61
C VAL A 196 -10.30 -16.90 17.54
N HIS A 197 -10.52 -18.21 17.67
CA HIS A 197 -9.59 -19.07 18.39
C HIS A 197 -8.28 -19.19 17.58
N PRO A 198 -7.09 -19.03 18.22
CA PRO A 198 -5.79 -19.00 17.54
C PRO A 198 -5.44 -20.21 16.66
N GLY A 199 -6.18 -21.31 16.75
CA GLY A 199 -5.91 -22.56 16.01
C GLY A 199 -6.35 -22.60 14.54
N HIS A 200 -7.03 -21.56 14.02
CA HIS A 200 -7.60 -21.59 12.64
C HIS A 200 -6.78 -20.85 11.58
N ILE A 201 -5.67 -20.19 11.95
CA ILE A 201 -4.78 -19.53 10.98
C ILE A 201 -3.69 -20.53 10.61
N GLN A 202 -3.78 -21.11 9.40
CA GLN A 202 -2.76 -22.02 8.88
C GLN A 202 -1.79 -21.26 7.97
N ARG A 203 -0.50 -21.42 8.25
CA ARG A 203 0.60 -21.00 7.35
C ARG A 203 0.75 -22.05 6.24
N ALA A 204 0.81 -21.61 4.98
CA ALA A 204 1.11 -22.50 3.88
C ALA A 204 1.95 -21.79 2.81
N ALA A 205 2.99 -22.45 2.32
CA ALA A 205 3.73 -21.96 1.16
C ALA A 205 2.83 -21.99 -0.08
N ALA A 206 2.82 -20.91 -0.86
CA ALA A 206 2.00 -20.79 -2.06
C ALA A 206 2.32 -21.93 -3.05
N GLN A 207 1.35 -22.81 -3.32
CA GLN A 207 1.46 -23.77 -4.41
C GLN A 207 1.19 -23.05 -5.74
N PRO A 208 2.01 -23.28 -6.78
CA PRO A 208 1.84 -22.60 -8.06
C PRO A 208 0.45 -22.88 -8.65
N VAL A 209 -0.22 -21.80 -9.08
CA VAL A 209 -1.53 -21.84 -9.73
C VAL A 209 -1.37 -22.44 -11.12
N GLY A 210 -1.38 -23.77 -11.19
CA GLY A 210 -1.21 -24.53 -12.44
C GLY A 210 -1.41 -26.04 -12.32
N ALA A 211 -1.79 -26.57 -11.16
CA ALA A 211 -2.08 -27.99 -11.00
C ALA A 211 -3.60 -28.25 -11.14
N ARG A 212 -3.96 -29.10 -12.09
CA ARG A 212 -5.33 -29.57 -12.35
C ARG A 212 -6.01 -30.01 -11.05
N ARG A 213 -7.27 -29.62 -10.88
CA ARG A 213 -8.12 -30.06 -9.76
C ARG A 213 -8.21 -31.58 -9.74
N HIS A 214 -7.56 -32.21 -8.76
CA HIS A 214 -7.94 -33.53 -8.27
C HIS A 214 -8.57 -33.37 -6.88
N PRO A 215 -9.68 -34.07 -6.56
CA PRO A 215 -10.29 -33.99 -5.25
C PRO A 215 -9.39 -34.74 -4.26
N CYS A 216 -8.56 -33.99 -3.53
CA CYS A 216 -7.73 -34.56 -2.47
C CYS A 216 -8.63 -34.89 -1.28
N ARG A 217 -9.13 -36.13 -1.23
CA ARG A 217 -9.63 -36.76 -0.01
C ARG A 217 -8.46 -36.92 0.96
N ALA A 218 -8.19 -35.90 1.77
CA ALA A 218 -7.31 -36.06 2.91
C ALA A 218 -8.04 -36.86 4.00
N ARG A 219 -7.83 -38.18 4.01
CA ARG A 219 -8.09 -39.04 5.17
C ARG A 219 -7.10 -38.62 6.26
N TRP A 220 -7.60 -38.09 7.36
CA TRP A 220 -6.80 -37.90 8.57
C TRP A 220 -6.48 -39.28 9.19
N PRO A 221 -5.23 -39.58 9.57
CA PRO A 221 -4.97 -40.71 10.43
C PRO A 221 -5.55 -40.42 11.81
N ALA A 222 -6.38 -41.33 12.31
CA ALA A 222 -6.98 -41.26 13.63
C ALA A 222 -5.86 -41.13 14.69
N SER A 223 -5.94 -40.05 15.47
CA SER A 223 -5.08 -39.77 16.61
C SER A 223 -5.24 -40.86 17.68
N LEU A 224 -4.10 -41.38 18.13
CA LEU A 224 -3.95 -42.11 19.37
C LEU A 224 -4.44 -41.24 20.54
N HIS A 225 -5.56 -41.61 21.16
CA HIS A 225 -5.98 -41.05 22.44
C HIS A 225 -5.08 -41.57 23.57
N PRO A 226 -4.55 -40.73 24.47
CA PRO A 226 -4.08 -41.21 25.76
C PRO A 226 -5.31 -41.59 26.60
N ARG A 227 -5.31 -42.83 27.13
CA ARG A 227 -6.38 -43.35 28.00
C ARG A 227 -6.39 -42.61 29.35
N PRO A 228 -7.55 -42.27 29.92
CA PRO A 228 -7.64 -41.81 31.30
C PRO A 228 -7.40 -42.96 32.31
N PRO A 229 -6.93 -42.68 33.53
CA PRO A 229 -6.71 -43.70 34.55
C PRO A 229 -8.03 -44.25 35.10
N VAL A 230 -8.06 -45.56 35.29
CA VAL A 230 -9.19 -46.33 35.84
C VAL A 230 -9.28 -46.11 37.35
N LEU A 231 -10.37 -45.50 37.83
CA LEU A 231 -10.78 -45.50 39.23
C LEU A 231 -11.48 -46.84 39.55
N GLN A 232 -10.93 -47.60 40.50
CA GLN A 232 -11.58 -48.80 41.03
C GLN A 232 -12.72 -48.41 41.99
N PRO A 233 -13.87 -49.12 41.97
CA PRO A 233 -14.95 -48.88 42.91
C PRO A 233 -14.66 -49.56 44.26
N GLN A 234 -14.69 -48.78 45.34
CA GLN A 234 -14.76 -49.32 46.69
C GLN A 234 -16.18 -49.80 46.97
N HIS A 235 -16.35 -51.10 47.20
CA HIS A 235 -17.56 -51.65 47.79
C HIS A 235 -17.52 -51.49 49.31
N GLY A 236 -18.42 -50.67 49.83
CA GLY A 236 -18.79 -50.71 51.24
C GLY A 236 -19.67 -51.91 51.53
N ARG A 237 -19.36 -52.65 52.61
CA ARG A 237 -20.35 -53.47 53.33
C ARG A 237 -20.52 -52.90 54.73
N HIS A 238 -21.79 -52.70 55.06
CA HIS A 238 -22.34 -52.24 56.33
C HIS A 238 -22.43 -53.38 57.36
N GLY A 239 -22.37 -52.97 58.64
CA GLY A 239 -23.04 -53.60 59.80
C GLY A 239 -22.18 -54.64 60.53
N GLY A 240 -22.03 -54.66 61.84
CA GLY A 240 -22.71 -53.95 62.93
C GLY A 240 -22.66 -54.83 64.19
N ASP A 241 -22.90 -54.21 65.34
CA ASP A 241 -23.29 -54.76 66.64
C ASP A 241 -22.24 -55.34 67.63
N ARG A 242 -22.20 -54.61 68.77
CA ARG A 242 -22.03 -54.99 70.18
C ARG A 242 -20.63 -55.20 70.75
#